data_AF-A0A5R8PAV7-F1
#
_entry.id   AF-A0A5R8PAV7-F1
#
_cell.length_a   1.000
_cell.length_b   1.000
_cell.length_c   1.000
_cell.angle_alpha   90.00
_cell.angle_beta   90.00
_cell.angle_gamma   90.00
#
_symmetry.space_group_name_H-M   'P 1'
#
loop_
_entity.id
_entity.type
_entity.pdbx_description
1 polymer ?
#
loop_
_entity_poly.entity_id
_entity_poly.type
_entity_poly.pdbx_seq_one_letter_code
_entity_poly.pdbx_strand_id
1 'polypeptide(L)' 'MTDPATPRPHEPDLHLSIFFHGARLDFAACRTAALHFIQEWHAREHEPVTIVPGPTRGLARLPCERLYLEP' A
#
# COMPACT_ATOMS: atom_id res chain seq x y z
N MET A 1 -9.71 12.28 -13.97
CA MET A 1 -9.50 11.38 -12.82
C MET A 1 -8.09 11.64 -12.34
N THR A 2 -7.95 12.55 -11.37
CA THR A 2 -6.65 12.94 -10.81
C THR A 2 -6.24 11.83 -9.86
N ASP A 3 -5.16 11.12 -10.19
CA ASP A 3 -4.50 10.22 -9.24
C ASP A 3 -4.22 11.05 -7.97
N PRO A 4 -4.65 10.63 -6.77
CA PRO A 4 -4.30 11.37 -5.56
C PRO A 4 -2.77 11.44 -5.51
N ALA A 5 -2.24 12.66 -5.56
CA ALA A 5 -0.80 12.86 -5.54
C ALA A 5 -0.21 12.14 -4.30
N THR A 6 0.86 11.38 -4.52
CA THR A 6 1.51 10.61 -3.46
C THR A 6 1.77 11.49 -2.24
N PRO A 7 1.41 11.06 -1.02
CA PRO A 7 1.64 11.86 0.19
C PRO A 7 3.12 12.16 0.44
N ARG A 8 4.03 11.35 -0.14
CA ARG A 8 5.48 11.55 -0.07
C ARG A 8 6.08 11.51 -1.48
N PRO A 9 6.14 12.64 -2.20
CA PRO A 9 6.65 12.67 -3.59
C PRO A 9 8.14 12.38 -3.74
N HIS A 10 8.89 12.35 -2.63
CA HIS A 10 10.32 12.05 -2.63
C HIS A 10 10.65 10.56 -2.53
N GLU A 11 9.65 9.69 -2.34
CA GLU A 11 9.83 8.24 -2.31
C GLU A 11 8.97 7.55 -3.37
N PRO A 12 9.41 6.40 -3.89
CA PRO A 12 8.62 5.68 -4.89
C PRO A 12 7.37 5.07 -4.24
N ASP A 13 6.29 5.03 -5.02
CA ASP A 13 5.15 4.21 -4.68
C ASP A 13 5.45 2.73 -4.98
N LEU A 14 4.95 1.87 -4.10
CA LEU A 14 5.02 0.42 -4.20
C LEU A 14 3.64 -0.14 -4.53
N HIS A 15 3.61 -1.18 -5.34
CA HIS A 15 2.41 -1.97 -5.59
C HIS A 15 2.24 -2.99 -4.46
N LEU A 16 1.23 -2.76 -3.63
CA LEU A 16 0.79 -3.66 -2.58
C LEU A 16 -0.29 -4.61 -3.10
N SER A 17 -0.08 -5.91 -2.94
CA SER A 17 -1.09 -6.94 -3.18
C SER A 17 -1.48 -7.56 -1.84
N ILE A 18 -2.70 -7.29 -1.41
CA ILE A 18 -3.26 -7.75 -0.14
C ILE A 18 -4.26 -8.86 -0.44
N PHE A 19 -4.12 -10.01 0.22
CA PHE A 19 -5.18 -11.00 0.28
C PHE A 19 -6.05 -10.71 1.50
N PHE A 20 -7.35 -10.60 1.28
CA PHE A 20 -8.33 -10.40 2.34
C PHE A 20 -9.61 -11.17 2.02
N HIS A 21 -9.98 -12.13 2.87
CA HIS A 21 -11.16 -12.98 2.74
C HIS A 21 -11.31 -13.66 1.37
N GLY A 22 -10.19 -14.12 0.81
CA GLY A 22 -10.15 -14.78 -0.49
C GLY A 22 -10.24 -13.84 -1.70
N ALA A 23 -10.31 -12.52 -1.47
CA ALA A 23 -10.14 -11.51 -2.51
C ALA A 23 -8.70 -11.00 -2.53
N ARG A 24 -8.20 -10.70 -3.74
CA ARG A 24 -6.94 -9.99 -3.92
C ARG A 24 -7.23 -8.52 -4.21
N LEU A 25 -6.59 -7.64 -3.44
CA LEU A 25 -6.72 -6.20 -3.55
C LEU A 25 -5.35 -5.61 -3.89
N ASP A 26 -5.28 -4.84 -4.97
CA ASP A 26 -4.05 -4.24 -5.46
C ASP A 26 -4.09 -2.72 -5.28
N PHE A 27 -3.12 -2.17 -4.54
CA PHE A 27 -3.02 -0.75 -4.22
C PHE A 27 -1.64 -0.18 -4.53
N ALA A 28 -1.58 1.13 -4.74
CA ALA A 28 -0.35 1.91 -4.68
C ALA A 28 -0.23 2.57 -3.29
N ALA A 29 0.97 2.52 -2.71
CA ALA A 29 1.29 3.29 -1.50
C ALA A 29 2.76 3.72 -1.52
N CYS A 30 3.06 4.88 -0.96
CA CYS A 30 4.42 5.36 -0.81
C CYS A 30 5.21 4.38 0.07
N ARG A 31 6.52 4.25 -0.19
CA ARG A 31 7.38 3.25 0.46
C ARG A 31 7.22 3.22 1.98
N THR A 32 7.21 4.36 2.65
CA THR A 32 7.09 4.42 4.11
C THR A 32 5.75 3.84 4.57
N ALA A 33 4.65 4.29 3.97
CA ALA A 33 3.31 3.83 4.34
C ALA A 33 3.12 2.34 4.07
N ALA A 34 3.64 1.85 2.94
CA ALA A 34 3.60 0.43 2.58
C ALA A 34 4.31 -0.45 3.62
N LEU A 35 5.49 -0.05 4.08
CA LEU A 35 6.26 -0.82 5.06
C LEU A 35 5.57 -0.87 6.43
N HIS A 36 5.06 0.26 6.92
CA HIS A 36 4.31 0.30 8.18
C HIS A 36 3.00 -0.50 8.08
N PHE A 37 2.26 -0.37 6.98
CA PHE A 37 1.07 -1.16 6.73
C PHE A 37 1.36 -2.66 6.78
N ILE A 38 2.42 -3.12 6.11
CA ILE A 38 2.83 -4.54 6.12
C ILE A 38 3.13 -5.02 7.54
N GLN A 39 3.84 -4.22 8.34
CA GLN A 39 4.17 -4.57 9.72
C GLN A 39 2.91 -4.72 10.58
N GLU A 40 1.97 -3.77 10.51
CA GLU A 40 0.71 -3.87 11.24
C GLU A 40 -0.18 -5.00 10.74
N TRP A 41 -0.23 -5.20 9.42
CA TRP A 41 -0.99 -6.28 8.80
C TRP A 41 -0.52 -7.64 9.32
N HIS A 42 0.79 -7.88 9.35
CA HIS A 42 1.34 -9.12 9.91
C HIS A 42 1.12 -9.28 11.41
N ALA A 43 0.93 -8.18 12.16
CA ALA A 43 0.63 -8.23 13.59
C ALA A 43 -0.85 -8.56 13.89
N ARG A 44 -1.76 -8.23 12.97
CA ARG A 44 -3.22 -8.32 13.18
C ARG A 44 -3.89 -9.42 12.36
N GLU A 45 -3.40 -9.65 11.14
CA GLU A 45 -4.03 -10.50 10.14
C GLU A 45 -3.15 -11.71 9.82
N HIS A 46 -3.79 -12.84 9.55
CA HIS A 46 -3.12 -14.07 9.13
C HIS A 46 -3.02 -14.21 7.60
N GLU A 47 -3.62 -13.29 6.85
CA GLU A 47 -3.63 -13.32 5.40
C GLU A 47 -2.39 -12.63 4.79
N PRO A 48 -1.90 -13.08 3.63
CA PRO A 48 -0.66 -12.56 3.08
C PRO A 48 -0.81 -11.16 2.48
N VAL A 49 0.20 -10.33 2.72
CA VAL A 49 0.45 -9.08 2.00
C VAL A 49 1.80 -9.19 1.30
N THR A 50 1.88 -8.75 0.05
CA THR A 50 3.12 -8.82 -0.76
C THR A 50 3.36 -7.53 -1.53
N ILE A 51 4.64 -7.22 -1.76
CA ILE A 51 5.06 -6.15 -2.66
C ILE A 51 5.28 -6.78 -4.03
N VAL A 52 4.56 -6.29 -5.03
CA VAL A 52 4.66 -6.77 -6.41
C VAL A 52 5.60 -5.83 -7.19
N PRO A 53 6.64 -6.35 -7.87
CA PRO A 53 7.43 -5.54 -8.80
C PRO A 53 6.56 -5.11 -9.99
N GLY A 54 6.44 -3.81 -10.24
CA GLY A 54 5.66 -3.33 -11.37
C GLY A 54 5.27 -1.85 -11.27
N PRO A 55 4.65 -1.31 -12.34
CA PRO A 55 4.13 0.05 -12.32
C PRO A 55 2.93 0.15 -11.37
N THR A 56 2.90 1.20 -10.57
CA THR A 56 1.75 1.54 -9.70
C THR A 56 0.67 2.36 -10.41
N ARG A 57 0.92 2.75 -11.67
CA ARG A 57 0.03 3.62 -12.44
C ARG A 57 -1.32 2.94 -12.69
N GLY A 58 -2.40 3.58 -12.27
CA GLY A 58 -3.75 3.09 -12.43
C GLY A 58 -4.25 2.19 -11.28
N LEU A 59 -3.40 1.91 -10.28
CA LEU A 59 -3.85 1.31 -9.03
C LEU A 59 -4.51 2.37 -8.15
N ALA A 60 -5.50 1.94 -7.36
CA ALA A 60 -6.04 2.81 -6.32
C ALA A 60 -4.99 3.05 -5.24
N ARG A 61 -4.99 4.24 -4.62
CA ARG A 61 -4.18 4.49 -3.43
C ARG A 61 -4.70 3.71 -2.24
N LEU A 62 -3.80 3.28 -1.37
CA LEU A 62 -4.18 2.69 -0.08
C LEU A 62 -5.06 3.71 0.70
N PRO A 63 -6.32 3.39 1.05
CA PRO A 63 -7.26 4.38 1.59
C PRO A 63 -6.79 5.06 2.88
N CYS A 64 -6.04 4.34 3.72
CA CYS A 64 -5.52 4.83 5.00
C CYS A 64 -4.04 5.23 4.94
N GLU A 65 -3.48 5.41 3.74
CA GLU A 65 -2.06 5.63 3.53
C GLU A 65 -1.44 6.69 4.45
N ARG A 66 -2.15 7.81 4.64
CA ARG A 66 -1.66 8.94 5.44
C ARG A 66 -1.46 8.61 6.92
N LEU A 67 -2.19 7.62 7.45
CA LEU A 67 -2.04 7.18 8.84
C LEU A 67 -0.69 6.50 9.08
N TYR A 68 -0.08 5.97 8.02
CA TYR A 68 1.19 5.24 8.08
C TYR A 68 2.40 6.14 7.82
N LEU A 69 2.23 7.46 7.76
CA LEU A 69 3.31 8.42 7.48
C LEU A 69 4.00 8.96 8.74
N GLU A 70 3.40 8.78 9.90
CA GLU A 70 3.96 9.20 11.18
C GLU A 70 4.34 7.95 12.00
N PRO A 71 5.34 8.04 12.90
CA PRO A 71 5.77 6.93 13.75
C PRO A 71 4.75 6.55 14.82
#